data_AF-A0AAV4FPH0-F1
#
_entry.id   AF-A0AAV4FPH0-F1
#
_cell.length_a   1.000
_cell.length_b   1.000
_cell.length_c   1.000
_cell.angle_alpha   90.00
_cell.angle_beta   90.00
_cell.angle_gamma   90.00
#
_symmetry.space_group_name_H-M   'P 1'
#
loop_
_entity.id
_entity.type
_entity.pdbx_description
1 polymer ?
#
loop_
_entity_poly.entity_id
_entity_poly.type
_entity_poly.pdbx_seq_one_letter_code
_entity_poly.pdbx_strand_id
1 'polypeptide(L)'
;MISKRFRNALLAAKTYPSADCYNDHVPVAAKFKLKHKKTRKLPTNIKLDLAILKTNQSLREKYQISVQNKFEALKEVEQIEEQWENFKSALTEAATEVIPSLERKAKQKWMTNEILEMMDERRKAKGNKEKYKLHHKKVQEECNRAKENWINNKCKDIDLHKKLDPKTMYKNIEEITGKKACSSTGCLKAKNGDIIIDKERILERWAEYIERQQKGVRHNEREFCRPSYIKRRG
;
A
#
# COMPACT_ATOMS: atom_id res chain seq x y z
N MET A 1 17.91 -4.18 -27.30
CA MET A 1 19.19 -3.43 -27.16
C MET A 1 18.94 -2.14 -26.38
N ILE A 2 19.82 -1.75 -25.44
CA ILE A 2 19.68 -0.47 -24.69
C ILE A 2 20.26 0.68 -25.53
N SER A 3 19.48 1.77 -25.67
CA SER A 3 19.92 2.99 -26.37
C SER A 3 21.23 3.53 -25.79
N LYS A 4 22.14 3.99 -26.67
CA LYS A 4 23.48 4.50 -26.28
C LYS A 4 23.38 5.53 -25.14
N ARG A 5 22.38 6.42 -25.18
CA ARG A 5 22.15 7.47 -24.18
C ARG A 5 21.90 6.97 -22.75
N PHE A 6 21.47 5.72 -22.58
CA PHE A 6 21.14 5.15 -21.27
C PHE A 6 22.09 4.04 -20.81
N ARG A 7 23.13 3.71 -21.59
CA ARG A 7 24.09 2.67 -21.21
C ARG A 7 24.82 3.00 -19.91
N ASN A 8 25.21 4.26 -19.74
CA ASN A 8 25.86 4.75 -18.51
C ASN A 8 24.93 4.77 -17.28
N ALA A 9 23.61 4.61 -17.48
CA ALA A 9 22.66 4.49 -16.39
C ALA A 9 22.49 3.05 -15.90
N LEU A 10 22.91 2.04 -16.66
CA LEU A 10 22.84 0.64 -16.22
C LEU A 10 24.00 0.35 -15.26
N LEU A 11 23.70 -0.01 -14.01
CA LEU A 11 24.70 -0.35 -12.99
C LEU A 11 25.03 -1.84 -12.98
N ALA A 12 24.03 -2.68 -13.17
CA ALA A 12 24.20 -4.13 -13.20
C ALA A 12 23.03 -4.78 -13.93
N ALA A 13 23.28 -5.89 -14.62
CA ALA A 13 22.25 -6.80 -15.08
C ALA A 13 22.65 -8.21 -14.65
N LYS A 14 21.76 -8.90 -13.93
CA LYS A 14 22.03 -10.24 -13.38
C LYS A 14 20.85 -11.16 -13.66
N THR A 15 21.16 -12.39 -14.03
CA THR A 15 20.19 -13.50 -14.10
C THR A 15 19.98 -14.07 -12.70
N TYR A 16 18.78 -14.57 -12.41
CA TYR A 16 18.46 -15.22 -11.13
C TYR A 16 18.00 -16.67 -11.37
N PRO A 17 18.94 -17.61 -11.63
CA PRO A 17 18.59 -19.02 -11.94
C PRO A 17 17.86 -19.71 -10.79
N SER A 18 18.15 -19.31 -9.55
CA SER A 18 17.51 -19.85 -8.33
C SER A 18 16.09 -19.32 -8.12
N ALA A 19 15.65 -18.31 -8.87
CA ALA A 19 14.27 -17.87 -8.83
C ALA A 19 13.37 -18.94 -9.47
N ASP A 20 12.30 -19.27 -8.77
CA ASP A 20 11.32 -20.25 -9.21
C ASP A 20 10.10 -19.52 -9.79
N CYS A 21 10.00 -19.48 -11.12
CA CYS A 21 8.98 -18.71 -11.82
C CYS A 21 8.03 -19.58 -12.66
N TYR A 22 8.04 -20.92 -12.49
CA TYR A 22 7.28 -21.91 -13.30
C TYR A 22 7.53 -21.89 -14.82
N ASN A 23 8.18 -20.86 -15.33
CA ASN A 23 8.63 -20.76 -16.72
C ASN A 23 10.03 -21.34 -16.87
N ASP A 24 10.31 -21.80 -18.09
CA ASP A 24 11.64 -22.16 -18.57
C ASP A 24 12.59 -20.95 -18.64
N HIS A 25 12.04 -19.74 -18.70
CA HIS A 25 12.81 -18.50 -18.65
C HIS A 25 13.37 -18.18 -17.27
N VAL A 26 14.66 -17.86 -17.24
CA VAL A 26 15.33 -17.32 -16.05
C VAL A 26 15.10 -15.80 -15.98
N PRO A 27 14.57 -15.27 -14.86
CA PRO A 27 14.38 -13.84 -14.73
C PRO A 27 15.72 -13.10 -14.71
N VAL A 28 15.77 -11.96 -15.41
CA VAL A 28 16.91 -11.05 -15.44
C VAL A 28 16.50 -9.76 -14.76
N ALA A 29 17.22 -9.34 -13.72
CA ALA A 29 17.01 -8.05 -13.09
C ALA A 29 18.15 -7.09 -13.46
N ALA A 30 17.77 -5.88 -13.88
CA ALA A 30 18.68 -4.81 -14.20
C ALA A 30 18.53 -3.65 -13.20
N LYS A 31 19.65 -3.19 -12.65
CA LYS A 31 19.73 -2.06 -11.73
C LYS A 31 20.11 -0.82 -12.52
N PHE A 32 19.26 0.20 -12.51
CA PHE A 32 19.50 1.47 -13.19
C PHE A 32 19.71 2.62 -12.19
N LYS A 33 20.69 3.48 -12.47
CA LYS A 33 20.89 4.78 -11.82
C LYS A 33 20.16 5.84 -12.61
N LEU A 34 19.02 6.29 -12.09
CA LEU A 34 18.20 7.31 -12.72
C LEU A 34 18.28 8.61 -11.92
N LYS A 35 18.67 9.72 -12.56
CA LYS A 35 18.56 11.07 -11.99
C LYS A 35 17.18 11.65 -12.34
N HIS A 36 16.18 11.37 -11.51
CA HIS A 36 14.90 12.10 -11.54
C HIS A 36 14.87 13.09 -10.39
N LYS A 37 14.07 14.17 -10.51
CA LYS A 37 13.70 15.01 -9.36
C LYS A 37 13.02 14.09 -8.34
N LYS A 38 13.73 13.73 -7.26
CA LYS A 38 13.16 12.93 -6.19
C LYS A 38 12.03 13.74 -5.58
N THR A 39 10.80 13.25 -5.67
CA THR A 39 9.75 13.68 -4.76
C THR A 39 10.27 13.41 -3.35
N ARG A 40 10.34 14.45 -2.51
CA ARG A 40 10.71 14.30 -1.09
C ARG A 40 9.77 13.25 -0.51
N LYS A 41 10.32 12.08 -0.18
CA LYS A 41 9.55 11.06 0.55
C LYS A 41 9.41 11.61 1.96
N LEU A 42 8.20 11.99 2.33
CA LEU A 42 7.89 12.29 3.72
C LEU A 42 8.23 11.04 4.56
N PRO A 43 8.80 11.21 5.77
CA PRO A 43 9.01 10.09 6.67
C PRO A 43 7.68 9.36 6.85
N THR A 44 7.71 8.04 6.70
CA THR A 44 6.51 7.23 6.98
C THR A 44 6.35 7.14 8.48
N ASN A 45 5.33 7.82 9.00
CA ASN A 45 4.99 7.72 10.41
C ASN A 45 4.65 6.26 10.75
N ILE A 46 5.24 5.77 11.84
CA ILE A 46 4.87 4.49 12.42
C ILE A 46 3.41 4.60 12.86
N LYS A 47 2.58 3.67 12.41
CA LYS A 47 1.19 3.62 12.86
C LYS A 47 1.16 2.89 14.18
N LEU A 48 0.65 3.53 15.22
CA LEU A 48 0.45 2.91 16.54
C LEU A 48 -0.93 2.24 16.59
N ASP A 49 -1.04 1.11 17.28
CA ASP A 49 -2.32 0.44 17.47
C ASP A 49 -3.11 1.03 18.65
N LEU A 50 -3.78 2.15 18.38
CA LEU A 50 -4.59 2.85 19.38
C LEU A 50 -5.82 2.04 19.83
N ALA A 51 -6.23 1.01 19.11
CA ALA A 51 -7.38 0.19 19.50
C ALA A 51 -7.09 -0.58 20.79
N ILE A 52 -5.82 -0.95 21.04
CA ILE A 52 -5.40 -1.70 22.23
C ILE A 52 -5.65 -0.90 23.51
N LEU A 53 -5.57 0.44 23.46
CA LEU A 53 -5.88 1.30 24.60
C LEU A 53 -7.34 1.20 25.06
N LYS A 54 -8.25 0.76 24.19
CA LYS A 54 -9.66 0.54 24.56
C LYS A 54 -9.86 -0.78 25.29
N THR A 55 -9.06 -1.78 24.97
CA THR A 55 -9.21 -3.15 25.47
C THR A 55 -8.36 -3.41 26.71
N ASN A 56 -7.15 -2.85 26.77
CA ASN A 56 -6.19 -3.13 27.82
C ASN A 56 -6.04 -1.94 28.79
N GLN A 57 -6.63 -2.09 29.98
CA GLN A 57 -6.62 -1.09 31.03
C GLN A 57 -5.20 -0.81 31.56
N SER A 58 -4.38 -1.85 31.74
CA SER A 58 -3.01 -1.70 32.27
C SER A 58 -2.11 -0.87 31.34
N LEU A 59 -2.28 -1.01 30.03
CA LEU A 59 -1.50 -0.28 29.03
C LEU A 59 -1.91 1.18 28.97
N ARG A 60 -3.21 1.46 29.17
CA ARG A 60 -3.74 2.83 29.31
C ARG A 60 -3.14 3.55 30.52
N GLU A 61 -3.09 2.89 31.67
CA GLU A 61 -2.51 3.46 32.89
C GLU A 61 -1.02 3.75 32.73
N LYS A 62 -0.27 2.82 32.14
CA LYS A 62 1.15 3.04 31.80
C LYS A 62 1.36 4.22 30.86
N TYR A 63 0.49 4.36 29.86
CA TYR A 63 0.54 5.47 28.93
C TYR A 63 0.24 6.81 29.63
N GLN A 64 -0.77 6.84 30.49
CA GLN A 64 -1.11 8.02 31.28
C GLN A 64 0.04 8.46 32.19
N ILE A 65 0.67 7.52 32.89
CA ILE A 65 1.83 7.80 33.75
C ILE A 65 3.02 8.31 32.92
N SER A 66 3.31 7.68 31.77
CA SER A 66 4.39 8.11 30.88
C SER A 66 4.17 9.54 30.36
N VAL A 67 2.94 9.87 29.93
CA VAL A 67 2.59 11.22 29.50
C VAL A 67 2.73 12.22 30.66
N GLN A 68 2.24 11.87 31.85
CA GLN A 68 2.33 12.75 33.02
C GLN A 68 3.77 13.05 33.40
N ASN A 69 4.62 12.02 33.49
CA ASN A 69 6.03 12.16 33.85
C ASN A 69 6.78 13.05 32.83
N LYS A 70 6.54 12.85 31.53
CA LYS A 70 7.18 13.66 30.49
C LYS A 70 6.69 15.10 30.50
N PHE A 71 5.40 15.33 30.78
CA PHE A 71 4.84 16.67 30.83
C PHE A 71 5.30 17.45 32.08
N GLU A 72 5.43 16.78 33.22
CA GLU A 72 5.95 17.40 34.45
C GLU A 72 7.39 17.89 34.28
N ALA A 73 8.21 17.18 33.50
CA ALA A 73 9.59 17.58 33.18
C ALA A 73 9.69 18.83 32.28
N LEU A 74 8.57 19.31 31.69
CA LEU A 74 8.55 20.37 30.67
C LEU A 74 7.87 21.67 31.16
N LYS A 75 7.56 21.79 32.46
CA LYS A 75 6.73 22.87 33.04
C LYS A 75 7.35 24.29 33.02
N GLU A 76 8.63 24.45 32.71
CA GLU A 76 9.36 25.74 32.89
C GLU A 76 9.47 26.61 31.62
N VAL A 77 8.67 26.37 30.58
CA VAL A 77 8.76 27.13 29.32
C VAL A 77 7.72 28.24 29.26
N GLU A 78 8.13 29.49 29.06
CA GLU A 78 7.24 30.67 29.01
C GLU A 78 6.63 30.92 27.62
N GLN A 79 7.25 30.43 26.54
CA GLN A 79 6.79 30.69 25.18
C GLN A 79 5.71 29.70 24.71
N ILE A 80 4.58 30.22 24.24
CA ILE A 80 3.38 29.44 23.87
C ILE A 80 3.64 28.45 22.73
N GLU A 81 4.35 28.88 21.67
CA GLU A 81 4.69 27.99 20.54
C GLU A 81 5.57 26.80 20.98
N GLU A 82 6.49 27.06 21.90
CA GLU A 82 7.41 26.04 22.42
C GLU A 82 6.68 25.09 23.37
N GLN A 83 5.77 25.60 24.21
CA GLN A 83 4.86 24.77 25.02
C GLN A 83 4.04 23.81 24.17
N TRP A 84 3.53 24.27 23.01
CA TRP A 84 2.74 23.43 22.12
C TRP A 84 3.56 22.32 21.46
N GLU A 85 4.75 22.62 20.95
CA GLU A 85 5.63 21.60 20.37
C GLU A 85 6.12 20.61 21.43
N ASN A 86 6.40 21.08 22.66
CA ASN A 86 6.77 20.24 23.79
C ASN A 86 5.62 19.31 24.25
N PHE A 87 4.39 19.80 24.26
CA PHE A 87 3.22 18.97 24.55
C PHE A 87 3.05 17.87 23.50
N LYS A 88 3.17 18.24 22.22
CA LYS A 88 3.03 17.31 21.11
C LYS A 88 4.15 16.26 21.10
N SER A 89 5.40 16.67 21.34
CA SER A 89 6.54 15.76 21.41
C SER A 89 6.35 14.77 22.56
N ALA A 90 6.06 15.23 23.77
CA ALA A 90 5.80 14.38 24.94
C ALA A 90 4.70 13.35 24.67
N LEU A 91 3.58 13.77 24.06
CA LEU A 91 2.48 12.88 23.70
C LEU A 91 2.91 11.82 22.69
N THR A 92 3.63 12.22 21.64
CA THR A 92 4.07 11.30 20.58
C THR A 92 5.12 10.32 21.08
N GLU A 93 6.07 10.77 21.89
CA GLU A 93 7.12 9.90 22.42
C GLU A 93 6.57 8.88 23.41
N ALA A 94 5.75 9.32 24.37
CA ALA A 94 5.06 8.42 25.29
C ALA A 94 4.22 7.38 24.52
N ALA A 95 3.60 7.80 23.41
CA ALA A 95 2.81 6.92 22.58
C ALA A 95 3.70 5.89 21.86
N THR A 96 4.87 6.29 21.37
CA THR A 96 5.81 5.36 20.71
C THR A 96 6.49 4.39 21.68
N GLU A 97 6.65 4.76 22.95
CA GLU A 97 7.26 3.91 23.98
C GLU A 97 6.29 2.86 24.51
N VAL A 98 5.04 3.25 24.77
CA VAL A 98 4.05 2.40 25.45
C VAL A 98 3.16 1.63 24.47
N ILE A 99 2.80 2.24 23.34
CA ILE A 99 1.84 1.65 22.40
C ILE A 99 2.63 0.86 21.35
N PRO A 100 2.31 -0.43 21.13
CA PRO A 100 2.97 -1.20 20.10
C PRO A 100 2.65 -0.65 18.72
N SER A 101 3.65 -0.74 17.83
CA SER A 101 3.46 -0.41 16.42
C SER A 101 2.48 -1.39 15.77
N LEU A 102 1.55 -0.88 14.98
CA LEU A 102 0.63 -1.67 14.19
C LEU A 102 1.41 -2.50 13.17
N GLU A 103 1.30 -3.81 13.29
CA GLU A 103 1.96 -4.72 12.37
C GLU A 103 1.45 -4.54 10.94
N ARG A 104 2.37 -4.68 9.99
CA ARG A 104 1.99 -4.72 8.58
C ARG A 104 1.24 -6.01 8.33
N LYS A 105 -0.06 -5.89 8.07
CA LYS A 105 -0.89 -7.02 7.64
C LYS A 105 -0.24 -7.70 6.43
N ALA A 106 -0.16 -9.03 6.48
CA ALA A 106 0.29 -9.83 5.35
C ALA A 106 -0.54 -9.48 4.11
N LYS A 107 0.13 -9.33 2.95
CA LYS A 107 -0.54 -9.00 1.69
C LYS A 107 -1.49 -10.11 1.24
N GLN A 108 -1.17 -11.35 1.60
CA GLN A 108 -1.95 -12.54 1.27
C GLN A 108 -2.29 -13.25 2.58
N LYS A 109 -3.52 -13.06 3.06
CA LYS A 109 -3.97 -13.62 4.36
C LYS A 109 -4.25 -15.12 4.33
N TRP A 110 -4.39 -15.68 3.13
CA TRP A 110 -4.62 -17.10 2.89
C TRP A 110 -3.31 -17.89 2.71
N MET A 111 -2.15 -17.21 2.68
CA MET A 111 -0.86 -17.87 2.54
C MET A 111 -0.44 -18.46 3.88
N THR A 112 -0.30 -19.78 3.96
CA THR A 112 0.13 -20.51 5.15
C THR A 112 1.60 -20.90 5.04
N ASN A 113 2.24 -21.21 6.18
CA ASN A 113 3.62 -21.69 6.20
C ASN A 113 3.77 -23.02 5.43
N GLU A 114 2.76 -23.89 5.50
CA GLU A 114 2.72 -25.14 4.74
C GLU A 114 2.82 -24.91 3.22
N ILE A 115 2.11 -23.91 2.68
CA ILE A 115 2.20 -23.56 1.25
C ILE A 115 3.61 -23.06 0.92
N LEU A 116 4.23 -22.28 1.81
CA LEU A 116 5.59 -21.79 1.62
C LEU A 116 6.61 -22.94 1.59
N GLU A 117 6.46 -23.93 2.47
CA GLU A 117 7.28 -25.14 2.49
C GLU A 117 7.10 -25.95 1.19
N MET A 118 5.86 -26.15 0.74
CA MET A 118 5.60 -26.82 -0.55
C MET A 118 6.18 -26.05 -1.75
N MET A 119 6.20 -24.72 -1.71
CA MET A 119 6.87 -23.90 -2.72
C MET A 119 8.40 -24.08 -2.71
N ASP A 120 9.01 -24.26 -1.53
CA ASP A 120 10.43 -24.54 -1.41
C ASP A 120 10.78 -25.97 -1.87
N GLU A 121 9.93 -26.97 -1.60
CA GLU A 121 10.06 -28.31 -2.19
C GLU A 121 10.00 -28.28 -3.72
N ARG A 122 9.05 -27.53 -4.27
CA ARG A 122 8.95 -27.29 -5.72
C ARG A 122 10.23 -26.67 -6.26
N ARG A 123 10.81 -25.68 -5.56
CA ARG A 123 12.09 -25.05 -5.94
C ARG A 123 13.24 -26.06 -5.95
N LYS A 124 13.32 -26.95 -4.96
CA LYS A 124 14.35 -28.02 -4.90
C LYS A 124 14.20 -29.04 -6.03
N ALA A 125 12.97 -29.31 -6.48
CA ALA A 125 12.68 -30.27 -7.54
C ALA A 125 12.98 -29.78 -8.97
N LYS A 126 13.53 -28.56 -9.17
CA LYS A 126 13.75 -27.94 -10.49
C LYS A 126 14.59 -28.79 -11.46
N GLY A 127 15.45 -29.67 -10.95
CA GLY A 127 16.25 -30.61 -11.76
C GLY A 127 15.49 -31.80 -12.35
N ASN A 128 14.29 -32.12 -11.84
CA ASN A 128 13.48 -33.24 -12.31
C ASN A 128 12.11 -32.75 -12.78
N LYS A 129 11.87 -32.80 -14.10
CA LYS A 129 10.67 -32.24 -14.74
C LYS A 129 9.36 -32.87 -14.26
N GLU A 130 9.35 -34.17 -13.98
CA GLU A 130 8.14 -34.88 -13.53
C GLU A 130 7.81 -34.53 -12.08
N LYS A 131 8.81 -34.59 -11.19
CA LYS A 131 8.65 -34.18 -9.78
C LYS A 131 8.24 -32.71 -9.69
N TYR A 132 8.85 -31.84 -10.48
CA TYR A 132 8.52 -30.42 -10.51
C TYR A 132 7.05 -30.17 -10.91
N LYS A 133 6.56 -30.85 -11.96
CA LYS A 133 5.15 -30.77 -12.37
C LYS A 133 4.20 -31.25 -11.27
N LEU A 134 4.53 -32.34 -10.59
CA LEU A 134 3.73 -32.88 -9.49
C LEU A 134 3.66 -31.88 -8.32
N HIS A 135 4.81 -31.38 -7.85
CA HIS A 135 4.84 -30.38 -6.77
C HIS A 135 4.14 -29.08 -7.18
N HIS A 136 4.29 -28.65 -8.44
CA HIS A 136 3.57 -27.47 -8.93
C HIS A 136 2.05 -27.63 -8.84
N LYS A 137 1.52 -28.78 -9.31
CA LYS A 137 0.08 -29.08 -9.23
C LYS A 137 -0.41 -29.07 -7.78
N LYS A 138 0.31 -29.75 -6.87
CA LYS A 138 -0.02 -29.77 -5.43
C LYS A 138 -0.03 -28.37 -4.82
N VAL A 139 1.01 -27.56 -5.09
CA VAL A 139 1.07 -26.17 -4.61
C VAL A 139 -0.11 -25.36 -5.14
N GLN A 140 -0.49 -25.53 -6.40
CA GLN A 140 -1.62 -24.80 -6.99
C GLN A 140 -2.95 -25.21 -6.36
N GLU A 141 -3.17 -26.51 -6.15
CA GLU A 141 -4.36 -27.05 -5.48
C GLU A 141 -4.47 -26.52 -4.05
N GLU A 142 -3.40 -26.56 -3.26
CA GLU A 142 -3.40 -26.04 -1.89
C GLU A 142 -3.55 -24.52 -1.84
N CYS A 143 -2.92 -23.76 -2.75
CA CYS A 143 -3.15 -22.32 -2.88
C CYS A 143 -4.62 -22.01 -3.14
N ASN A 144 -5.25 -22.74 -4.07
CA ASN A 144 -6.65 -22.55 -4.42
C ASN A 144 -7.55 -22.89 -3.23
N ARG A 145 -7.32 -24.04 -2.58
CA ARG A 145 -8.07 -24.47 -1.39
C ARG A 145 -7.96 -23.48 -0.24
N ALA A 146 -6.75 -23.01 0.08
CA ALA A 146 -6.53 -22.04 1.15
C ALA A 146 -7.20 -20.69 0.84
N LYS A 147 -7.12 -20.25 -0.41
CA LYS A 147 -7.78 -19.01 -0.86
C LYS A 147 -9.30 -19.15 -0.80
N GLU A 148 -9.87 -20.27 -1.24
CA GLU A 148 -11.30 -20.54 -1.18
C GLU A 148 -11.80 -20.63 0.27
N ASN A 149 -11.10 -21.35 1.13
CA ASN A 149 -11.39 -21.41 2.56
C ASN A 149 -11.38 -20.02 3.21
N TRP A 150 -10.40 -19.19 2.86
CA TRP A 150 -10.33 -17.82 3.36
C TRP A 150 -11.52 -16.97 2.89
N ILE A 151 -11.92 -17.06 1.62
CA ILE A 151 -13.10 -16.38 1.09
C ILE A 151 -14.37 -16.88 1.79
N ASN A 152 -14.53 -18.20 1.91
CA ASN A 152 -15.71 -18.81 2.54
C ASN A 152 -15.86 -18.42 4.01
N ASN A 153 -14.76 -18.42 4.77
CA ASN A 153 -14.77 -17.93 6.15
C ASN A 153 -15.16 -16.45 6.23
N LYS A 154 -14.63 -15.63 5.32
CA LYS A 154 -15.01 -14.22 5.25
C LYS A 154 -16.48 -14.01 4.87
N CYS A 155 -17.05 -14.84 4.01
CA CYS A 155 -18.49 -14.81 3.70
C CYS A 155 -19.32 -15.15 4.95
N LYS A 156 -18.93 -16.16 5.73
CA LYS A 156 -19.59 -16.50 7.01
C LYS A 156 -19.53 -15.32 8.00
N ASP A 157 -18.39 -14.66 8.11
CA ASP A 157 -18.24 -13.46 8.95
C ASP A 157 -19.18 -12.33 8.49
N ILE A 158 -19.31 -12.12 7.17
CA ILE A 158 -20.22 -11.12 6.59
C ILE A 158 -21.67 -11.42 6.98
N ASP A 159 -22.10 -12.68 6.85
CA ASP A 159 -23.45 -13.11 7.19
C ASP A 159 -23.76 -12.92 8.68
N LEU A 160 -22.79 -13.18 9.56
CA LEU A 160 -22.92 -12.95 11.00
C LEU A 160 -23.05 -11.45 11.33
N HIS A 161 -22.23 -10.61 10.71
CA HIS A 161 -22.21 -9.17 10.98
C HIS A 161 -23.34 -8.38 10.29
N LYS A 162 -24.08 -9.00 9.36
CA LYS A 162 -25.18 -8.37 8.62
C LYS A 162 -26.24 -7.70 9.52
N LYS A 163 -26.50 -8.25 10.71
CA LYS A 163 -27.51 -7.73 11.65
C LYS A 163 -26.93 -6.89 12.80
N LEU A 164 -25.69 -7.18 13.22
CA LEU A 164 -25.10 -6.62 14.45
C LEU A 164 -24.20 -5.40 14.17
N ASP A 165 -23.43 -5.41 13.09
CA ASP A 165 -22.49 -4.33 12.76
C ASP A 165 -22.32 -4.16 11.24
N PRO A 166 -23.17 -3.31 10.62
CA PRO A 166 -23.07 -3.00 9.21
C PRO A 166 -21.69 -2.45 8.80
N LYS A 167 -21.00 -1.73 9.69
CA LYS A 167 -19.69 -1.14 9.39
C LYS A 167 -18.62 -2.21 9.21
N THR A 168 -18.62 -3.24 10.05
CA THR A 168 -17.70 -4.38 9.92
C THR A 168 -18.05 -5.24 8.71
N MET A 169 -19.34 -5.41 8.41
CA MET A 169 -19.80 -6.07 7.17
C MET A 169 -19.24 -5.38 5.92
N TYR A 170 -19.42 -4.06 5.76
CA TYR A 170 -18.90 -3.33 4.60
C TYR A 170 -17.37 -3.39 4.48
N LYS A 171 -16.65 -3.32 5.60
CA LYS A 171 -15.19 -3.48 5.62
C LYS A 171 -14.76 -4.85 5.11
N ASN A 172 -15.46 -5.93 5.50
CA ASN A 172 -15.17 -7.28 5.00
C ASN A 172 -15.45 -7.39 3.50
N ILE A 173 -16.54 -6.79 3.00
CA ILE A 173 -16.87 -6.77 1.56
C ILE A 173 -15.79 -6.03 0.76
N GLU A 174 -15.35 -4.85 1.23
CA GLU A 174 -14.26 -4.10 0.59
C GLU A 174 -12.96 -4.90 0.58
N GLU A 175 -12.69 -5.64 1.66
CA GLU A 175 -11.49 -6.47 1.80
C GLU A 175 -11.46 -7.64 0.80
N ILE A 176 -12.58 -8.33 0.59
CA ILE A 176 -12.68 -9.43 -0.38
C ILE A 176 -12.60 -8.89 -1.82
N THR A 177 -13.37 -7.84 -2.10
CA THR A 177 -13.52 -7.34 -3.48
C THR A 177 -12.32 -6.50 -3.94
N GLY A 178 -11.54 -5.97 -3.00
CA GLY A 178 -10.46 -5.02 -3.28
C GLY A 178 -10.93 -3.71 -3.91
N LYS A 179 -12.25 -3.50 -4.00
CA LYS A 179 -12.87 -2.29 -4.54
C LYS A 179 -12.89 -1.26 -3.42
N LYS A 180 -11.84 -0.44 -3.36
CA LYS A 180 -11.94 0.84 -2.64
C LYS A 180 -12.78 1.79 -3.47
N ALA A 181 -13.72 2.51 -2.85
CA ALA A 181 -14.38 3.63 -3.50
C ALA A 181 -13.31 4.50 -4.17
N CYS A 182 -13.42 4.66 -5.49
CA CYS A 182 -12.46 5.48 -6.21
C CYS A 182 -12.69 6.93 -5.76
N SER A 183 -11.85 7.43 -4.86
CA SER A 183 -11.83 8.84 -4.48
C SER A 183 -11.14 9.69 -5.54
N SER A 184 -11.28 9.34 -6.83
CA SER A 184 -11.07 10.38 -7.83
C SER A 184 -12.17 11.39 -7.55
N THR A 185 -11.83 12.43 -6.79
CA THR A 185 -12.48 13.72 -6.97
C THR A 185 -12.34 13.95 -8.46
N GLY A 186 -13.40 13.67 -9.20
CA GLY A 186 -13.47 13.93 -10.62
C GLY A 186 -13.47 15.43 -10.72
N CYS A 187 -12.33 16.06 -10.47
CA CYS A 187 -12.17 17.48 -10.55
C CYS A 187 -11.08 17.77 -11.57
N LEU A 188 -11.39 18.70 -12.45
CA LEU A 188 -10.60 18.99 -13.62
C LEU A 188 -10.35 20.50 -13.67
N LYS A 189 -9.17 20.93 -14.08
CA LYS A 189 -8.88 22.36 -14.16
C LYS A 189 -9.46 22.95 -15.44
N ALA A 190 -10.25 24.01 -15.28
CA ALA A 190 -10.67 24.88 -16.38
C ALA A 190 -9.45 25.53 -17.05
N LYS A 191 -9.61 26.02 -18.28
CA LYS A 191 -8.55 26.80 -18.99
C LYS A 191 -8.08 28.02 -18.19
N ASN A 192 -8.96 28.57 -17.35
CA ASN A 192 -8.71 29.77 -16.55
C ASN A 192 -8.03 29.46 -15.21
N GLY A 193 -7.81 28.17 -14.89
CA GLY A 193 -7.17 27.71 -13.65
C GLY A 193 -8.15 27.21 -12.57
N ASP A 194 -9.44 27.46 -12.70
CA ASP A 194 -10.49 27.06 -11.75
C ASP A 194 -10.67 25.54 -11.66
N ILE A 195 -11.09 25.03 -10.50
CA ILE A 195 -11.33 23.61 -10.27
C ILE A 195 -12.80 23.30 -10.59
N ILE A 196 -13.05 22.57 -11.68
CA ILE A 196 -14.36 22.08 -12.08
C ILE A 196 -14.61 20.77 -11.34
N ILE A 197 -15.69 20.68 -10.55
CA ILE A 197 -16.09 19.47 -9.81
C ILE A 197 -17.36 18.84 -10.44
N ASP A 198 -18.10 19.64 -11.19
CA ASP A 198 -19.35 19.25 -11.82
C ASP A 198 -19.13 18.32 -13.03
N LYS A 199 -19.90 17.22 -13.09
CA LYS A 199 -19.73 16.14 -14.06
C LYS A 199 -19.98 16.61 -15.49
N GLU A 200 -21.00 17.44 -15.71
CA GLU A 200 -21.36 17.93 -17.05
C GLU A 200 -20.25 18.82 -17.61
N ARG A 201 -19.77 19.76 -16.80
CA ARG A 201 -18.67 20.68 -17.17
C ARG A 201 -17.34 19.96 -17.35
N ILE A 202 -17.12 18.83 -16.67
CA ILE A 202 -15.95 17.97 -16.91
C ILE A 202 -16.03 17.30 -18.27
N LEU A 203 -17.20 16.78 -18.65
CA LEU A 203 -17.41 16.16 -19.97
C LEU A 203 -17.22 17.17 -21.09
N GLU A 204 -17.75 18.39 -20.94
CA GLU A 204 -17.52 19.50 -21.88
C GLU A 204 -16.02 19.81 -22.01
N ARG A 205 -15.30 19.93 -20.90
CA ARG A 205 -13.86 20.22 -20.93
C ARG A 205 -13.04 19.08 -21.55
N TRP A 206 -13.47 17.83 -21.39
CA TRP A 206 -12.89 16.68 -22.09
C TRP A 206 -13.15 16.75 -23.61
N ALA A 207 -14.38 17.08 -24.02
CA ALA A 207 -14.73 17.24 -25.44
C ALA A 207 -13.86 18.33 -26.09
N GLU A 208 -13.75 19.50 -25.46
CA GLU A 208 -12.86 20.58 -25.93
C GLU A 208 -11.39 20.14 -26.06
N TYR A 209 -10.91 19.35 -25.10
CA TYR A 209 -9.53 18.86 -25.14
C TYR A 209 -9.30 17.89 -26.31
N ILE A 210 -10.22 16.96 -26.53
CA ILE A 210 -10.13 15.97 -27.61
C ILE A 210 -10.17 16.65 -28.97
N GLU A 211 -11.11 17.59 -29.19
CA GLU A 211 -11.16 18.36 -30.44
C GLU A 211 -9.89 19.16 -30.69
N ARG A 212 -9.30 19.74 -29.64
CA ARG A 212 -8.08 20.54 -29.75
C ARG A 212 -6.84 19.71 -30.05
N GLN A 213 -6.78 18.47 -29.54
CA GLN A 213 -5.73 17.50 -29.87
C GLN A 213 -5.82 17.05 -31.33
N GLN A 214 -7.03 16.81 -31.86
CA GLN A 214 -7.24 16.44 -33.27
C GLN A 214 -6.83 17.56 -34.23
N LYS A 215 -6.89 18.82 -33.82
CA LYS A 215 -6.46 20.01 -34.60
C LYS A 215 -4.95 20.27 -34.58
N GLY A 216 -4.12 19.39 -34.01
CA GLY A 216 -2.65 19.41 -34.17
C GLY A 216 -1.88 20.52 -33.43
N VAL A 217 -2.51 21.23 -32.49
CA VAL A 217 -1.83 22.30 -31.73
C VAL A 217 -1.04 21.70 -30.56
N ARG A 218 0.30 21.83 -30.58
CA ARG A 218 1.21 21.34 -29.53
C ARG A 218 0.96 22.01 -28.17
N HIS A 219 1.08 21.24 -27.10
CA HIS A 219 0.70 21.62 -25.74
C HIS A 219 1.90 22.03 -24.85
N ASN A 220 1.65 22.93 -23.88
CA ASN A 220 2.57 23.31 -22.80
C ASN A 220 2.19 22.48 -21.56
N GLU A 221 3.10 21.66 -21.02
CA GLU A 221 2.81 20.52 -20.11
C GLU A 221 2.30 20.84 -18.67
N ARG A 222 1.69 22.01 -18.42
CA ARG A 222 1.34 22.45 -17.04
C ARG A 222 -0.15 22.47 -16.69
N GLU A 223 -1.05 22.13 -17.60
CA GLU A 223 -2.50 22.37 -17.41
C GLU A 223 -3.30 21.24 -16.71
N PHE A 224 -2.71 20.06 -16.50
CA PHE A 224 -3.44 18.95 -15.90
C PHE A 224 -3.02 18.66 -14.46
N CYS A 225 -3.99 18.70 -13.56
CA CYS A 225 -3.86 18.07 -12.25
C CYS A 225 -3.70 16.56 -12.51
N ARG A 226 -2.47 16.04 -12.40
CA ARG A 226 -2.21 14.62 -12.60
C ARG A 226 -3.03 13.86 -11.56
N PRO A 227 -3.97 12.98 -11.95
CA PRO A 227 -4.50 12.01 -11.03
C PRO A 227 -3.31 11.26 -10.45
N SER A 228 -3.25 11.17 -9.13
CA SER A 228 -2.32 10.28 -8.43
C SER A 228 -2.70 8.85 -8.81
N TYR A 229 -2.26 8.41 -9.99
CA TYR A 229 -2.33 7.03 -10.42
C TYR A 229 -1.47 6.23 -9.44
N ILE A 230 -2.11 5.70 -8.40
CA ILE A 230 -1.59 4.60 -7.61
C ILE A 230 -1.56 3.43 -8.59
N LYS A 231 -0.44 3.30 -9.32
CA LYS A 231 -0.14 2.13 -10.13
C LYS A 231 -0.30 0.90 -9.25
N ARG A 232 -1.36 0.13 -9.50
CA ARG A 232 -1.48 -1.26 -9.05
C ARG A 232 -0.27 -2.00 -9.62
N ARG A 233 0.67 -2.35 -8.76
CA ARG A 233 1.58 -3.47 -9.05
C ARG A 233 0.81 -4.73 -8.72
N GLY A 234 0.49 -5.50 -9.76
CA GLY A 234 0.27 -6.93 -9.60
C GLY A 234 1.54 -7.62 -9.11
#